data_AF-A0A2N7Q5I8-F1
#
_entry.id   AF-A0A2N7Q5I8-F1
#
_cell.length_a   1.000
_cell.length_b   1.000
_cell.length_c   1.000
_cell.angle_alpha   90.00
_cell.angle_beta   90.00
_cell.angle_gamma   90.00
#
_symmetry.space_group_name_H-M   'P 1'
#
loop_
_entity.id
_entity.type
_entity.pdbx_description
1 polymer ?
#
loop_
_entity_poly.entity_id
_entity_poly.type
_entity_poly.pdbx_seq_one_letter_code
_entity_poly.pdbx_strand_id
1 'polypeptide(L)' 'MKKIAYLSACIVVIAFFLSSCETPNINFAESVSTFKIRSYQTRTYDTTNTKMVLKAMVNALQDEGFVIKVLNTDMGLIT' A
#
# COMPACT_ATOMS: atom_id res chain seq x y z
N MET A 1 -37.47 39.53 -1.00
CA MET A 1 -36.17 39.68 -0.31
C MET A 1 -35.70 38.38 0.34
N LYS A 2 -36.50 37.70 1.17
CA LYS A 2 -36.11 36.42 1.81
C LYS A 2 -35.69 35.32 0.83
N LYS A 3 -36.42 35.15 -0.29
CA LYS A 3 -36.10 34.16 -1.34
C LYS A 3 -34.74 34.39 -2.01
N ILE A 4 -34.35 35.65 -2.20
CA ILE A 4 -33.05 36.03 -2.77
C ILE A 4 -31.93 35.77 -1.75
N ALA A 5 -32.19 36.01 -0.45
CA ALA A 5 -31.26 35.70 0.62
C ALA A 5 -31.02 34.18 0.77
N TYR A 6 -32.07 33.35 0.65
CA TYR A 6 -31.92 31.88 0.67
C TYR A 6 -31.18 31.35 -0.55
N LEU A 7 -31.41 31.94 -1.73
CA LEU A 7 -30.70 31.57 -2.96
C LEU A 7 -29.19 31.88 -2.85
N SER A 8 -28.85 33.06 -2.30
CA SER A 8 -27.46 33.46 -2.02
C SER A 8 -26.80 32.54 -1.00
N ALA A 9 -27.51 32.16 0.07
CA ALA A 9 -26.98 31.24 1.08
C ALA A 9 -26.70 29.83 0.51
N CYS A 10 -27.58 29.31 -0.35
CA CYS A 10 -27.35 28.01 -1.00
C CYS A 10 -26.11 28.01 -1.89
N ILE A 11 -25.87 29.09 -2.65
CA ILE A 11 -24.68 29.20 -3.51
C ILE A 11 -23.38 29.16 -2.71
N VAL A 12 -23.34 29.83 -1.55
CA VAL A 12 -22.16 29.85 -0.68
C VAL A 12 -21.88 28.46 -0.08
N VAL A 13 -22.92 27.75 0.32
CA VAL A 13 -22.79 26.38 0.87
C VAL A 13 -22.27 25.41 -0.20
N ILE A 14 -22.79 25.49 -1.43
CA ILE A 14 -22.35 24.62 -2.53
C ILE A 14 -20.88 24.89 -2.90
N ALA A 15 -20.45 26.15 -2.92
CA ALA A 15 -19.06 26.51 -3.18
C ALA A 15 -18.08 25.95 -2.13
N PHE A 16 -18.52 25.82 -0.87
CA PHE A 16 -17.70 25.25 0.20
C PHE A 16 -17.41 23.76 -0.03
N PHE A 17 -18.41 22.99 -0.47
CA PHE A 17 -18.25 21.55 -0.75
C PHE A 17 -17.40 21.23 -1.98
N LEU A 18 -17.21 22.18 -2.90
CA LEU A 18 -16.39 21.96 -4.11
C LEU A 18 -14.88 22.18 -3.89
N SER A 19 -14.47 22.63 -2.70
CA SER A 19 -13.06 22.93 -2.38
C SER A 19 -12.22 21.72 -1.94
N SER A 20 -12.80 20.52 -1.87
CA SER A 20 -12.12 19.30 -1.37
C SER A 20 -11.46 18.47 -2.47
N CYS A 21 -10.87 19.09 -3.48
CA CYS A 21 -10.07 18.39 -4.48
C CYS A 21 -8.59 18.65 -4.21
N GLU A 22 -7.99 17.86 -3.32
CA GLU A 22 -6.54 17.81 -3.20
C GLU A 22 -5.99 16.79 -4.20
N THR A 23 -5.26 17.29 -5.21
CA THR A 23 -4.38 16.43 -5.99
C THR A 23 -3.14 16.15 -5.14
N PRO A 24 -2.84 14.89 -4.79
CA PRO A 24 -1.61 14.60 -4.07
C PRO A 24 -0.45 15.04 -4.94
N ASN A 25 0.34 16.00 -4.43
CA ASN A 25 1.60 16.41 -5.03
C ASN A 25 2.60 15.27 -4.81
N ILE A 26 2.50 14.21 -5.62
CA ILE A 26 3.45 13.12 -5.59
C ILE A 26 4.74 13.65 -6.22
N ASN A 27 5.60 14.23 -5.38
CA ASN A 27 6.98 14.50 -5.72
C ASN A 27 7.69 13.16 -5.97
N PHE A 28 7.67 12.68 -7.22
CA PHE A 28 8.50 11.55 -7.66
C PHE A 28 10.01 11.82 -7.52
N ALA A 29 10.40 13.03 -7.11
CA ALA A 29 11.76 13.41 -6.73
C ALA A 29 12.30 12.64 -5.50
N GLU A 30 11.43 12.01 -4.71
CA GLU A 30 11.81 10.99 -3.71
C GLU A 30 11.25 9.60 -4.07
N SER A 31 11.21 9.26 -5.36
CA SER A 31 10.98 7.86 -5.75
C SER A 31 12.13 7.03 -5.19
N VAL A 32 11.87 6.37 -4.05
CA VAL A 32 12.81 5.45 -3.42
C VAL A 32 13.26 4.50 -4.51
N SER A 33 14.55 4.52 -4.84
CA SER A 33 15.05 3.73 -5.97
C SER A 33 14.61 2.29 -5.79
N THR A 34 14.16 1.64 -6.87
CA THR A 34 13.71 0.24 -6.84
C THR A 34 14.76 -0.65 -6.18
N PHE A 35 16.04 -0.35 -6.43
CA PHE A 35 17.17 -0.96 -5.75
C PHE A 35 17.13 -0.82 -4.23
N LYS A 36 16.92 0.40 -3.71
CA LYS A 36 16.84 0.67 -2.27
C LYS A 36 15.66 -0.05 -1.62
N ILE A 37 14.52 -0.18 -2.30
CA ILE A 37 13.39 -0.97 -1.78
C ILE A 37 13.78 -2.46 -1.68
N ARG A 38 14.41 -3.01 -2.72
CA ARG A 38 14.81 -4.42 -2.77
C ARG A 38 15.88 -4.76 -1.74
N SER A 39 16.79 -3.83 -1.42
CA SER A 39 17.80 -4.07 -0.39
C SER A 39 17.18 -4.18 1.01
N TYR A 40 16.11 -3.44 1.31
CA TYR A 40 15.38 -3.59 2.57
C TYR A 40 14.53 -4.87 2.63
N GLN A 41 13.93 -5.29 1.52
CA GLN A 41 13.08 -6.49 1.47
C GLN A 41 13.88 -7.79 1.45
N THR A 42 15.13 -7.76 1.01
CA THR A 42 15.98 -8.95 0.91
C THR A 42 16.63 -9.24 2.26
N ARG A 43 16.47 -10.48 2.75
CA ARG A 43 17.10 -10.95 3.98
C ARG A 43 17.91 -12.21 3.72
N THR A 44 19.13 -12.25 4.25
CA THR A 44 19.97 -13.45 4.29
C THR A 44 19.76 -14.21 5.59
N TYR A 45 19.78 -15.54 5.51
CA TYR A 45 19.63 -16.43 6.66
C TYR A 45 20.83 -17.37 6.75
N ASP A 46 21.36 -17.56 7.95
CA ASP A 46 22.53 -18.41 8.22
C ASP A 46 22.12 -19.88 8.31
N THR A 47 21.55 -20.42 7.24
CA THR A 47 21.17 -21.83 7.14
C THR A 47 21.16 -22.30 5.71
N THR A 48 21.54 -23.55 5.49
CA THR A 48 21.45 -24.22 4.18
C THR A 48 20.11 -24.89 3.96
N ASN A 49 19.27 -25.00 5.01
CA ASN A 49 17.97 -25.63 4.93
C ASN A 49 16.90 -24.65 4.40
N THR A 50 16.81 -24.56 3.09
CA THR A 50 15.83 -23.69 2.39
C THR A 50 14.39 -24.01 2.78
N LYS A 51 14.05 -25.30 2.94
CA LYS A 51 12.70 -25.74 3.35
C LYS A 51 12.30 -25.17 4.72
N MET A 52 13.24 -25.13 5.67
CA MET A 52 13.00 -24.52 6.98
C MET A 52 12.69 -23.02 6.85
N VAL A 53 13.46 -22.29 6.04
CA VAL A 53 13.26 -20.84 5.83
C VAL A 53 11.92 -20.56 5.14
N LEU A 54 11.61 -21.28 4.06
CA LEU A 54 10.33 -21.17 3.36
C LEU A 54 9.14 -21.45 4.28
N LYS A 55 9.24 -22.46 5.14
CA LYS A 55 8.20 -22.77 6.11
C LYS A 55 8.00 -21.63 7.12
N ALA A 56 9.08 -21.04 7.62
CA ALA A 56 9.00 -19.89 8.51
C ALA A 56 8.36 -18.66 7.82
N MET A 57 8.70 -18.41 6.55
CA MET A 57 8.10 -17.34 5.75
C MET A 57 6.60 -17.57 5.53
N VAL A 58 6.19 -18.79 5.21
CA VAL A 58 4.76 -19.14 5.05
C VAL A 58 3.99 -18.89 6.34
N ASN A 59 4.53 -19.31 7.48
CA ASN A 59 3.87 -19.07 8.77
C ASN A 59 3.69 -17.57 9.03
N ALA A 60 4.73 -16.76 8.81
CA ALA A 60 4.64 -15.31 8.98
C ALA A 60 3.59 -14.67 8.06
N LEU A 61 3.53 -15.09 6.80
CA LEU A 61 2.50 -14.62 5.85
C LEU A 61 1.09 -15.03 6.28
N GLN A 62 0.91 -16.23 6.83
CA GLN A 62 -0.38 -16.69 7.33
C GLN A 62 -0.80 -15.96 8.60
N ASP A 63 0.14 -15.63 9.50
CA ASP A 63 -0.12 -14.83 10.70
C ASP A 63 -0.57 -13.40 10.34
N GLU A 64 -0.07 -12.85 9.23
CA GLU A 64 -0.53 -11.57 8.66
C GLU A 64 -1.86 -11.67 7.89
N GLY A 65 -2.40 -12.88 7.71
CA GLY A 65 -3.70 -13.12 7.07
C GLY A 65 -3.65 -13.40 5.57
N PHE A 66 -2.47 -13.65 4.99
CA PHE A 66 -2.35 -14.06 3.59
C PHE A 66 -2.76 -15.52 3.38
N VAL A 67 -3.51 -15.79 2.30
CA VAL A 67 -3.87 -17.14 1.87
C VAL A 67 -2.89 -17.63 0.82
N ILE A 68 -2.12 -18.66 1.14
CA ILE A 68 -1.12 -19.25 0.25
C ILE A 68 -1.80 -20.20 -0.74
N LYS A 69 -1.59 -19.98 -2.04
CA LYS A 69 -2.14 -20.80 -3.13
C LYS A 69 -1.10 -21.76 -3.72
N VAL A 70 0.14 -21.30 -3.84
CA VAL A 70 1.25 -22.10 -4.40
C VAL A 70 2.48 -21.92 -3.52
N LEU A 71 3.10 -23.05 -3.17
CA LEU A 71 4.39 -23.12 -2.51
C LEU A 71 5.29 -24.06 -3.31
N ASN A 72 6.31 -23.51 -3.97
CA ASN A 72 7.32 -24.28 -4.68
C ASN A 72 8.64 -24.20 -3.91
N THR A 73 9.02 -25.29 -3.24
CA THR A 73 10.22 -25.35 -2.41
C THR A 73 11.51 -25.42 -3.21
N ASP A 74 11.46 -25.90 -4.45
CA ASP A 74 12.65 -26.06 -5.30
C ASP A 74 13.03 -24.74 -5.95
N MET A 75 12.04 -23.91 -6.28
CA MET A 75 12.21 -22.56 -6.83
C MET A 75 12.22 -21.46 -5.76
N GLY A 76 11.83 -21.77 -4.52
CA GLY A 76 11.70 -20.80 -3.44
C GLY A 76 10.57 -19.78 -3.66
N LEU A 77 9.46 -20.20 -4.28
CA LEU A 77 8.34 -19.34 -4.66
C LEU A 77 7.13 -19.56 -3.74
N ILE A 78 6.52 -18.44 -3.30
CA ILE A 78 5.27 -18.41 -2.52
C ILE A 78 4.31 -17.43 -3.22
N THR A 79 3.07 -17.84 -3.50
CA THR A 79 2.00 -16.98 -4.08
C THR A 79 0.63 -17.30 -3.52
#